data_AF-A0A7W9FHZ8-F1
#
_entry.id   AF-A0A7W9FHZ8-F1
#
_cell.length_a   1.000
_cell.length_b   1.000
_cell.length_c   1.000
_cell.angle_alpha   90.00
_cell.angle_beta   90.00
_cell.angle_gamma   90.00
#
_symmetry.space_group_name_H-M   'P 1'
#
loop_
_entity.id
_entity.type
_entity.pdbx_description
1 polymer ?
#
loop_
_entity_poly.entity_id
_entity_poly.type
_entity_poly.pdbx_seq_one_letter_code
_entity_poly.pdbx_strand_id
1 'polypeptide(L)'
;MPDPIEDPRQDTTSELLGWEQDRWEIDRTVWQHPHEQTPYGTSLVEAFEAAHPDGEVTVIDLMLGLDQYQDASQDFEDYLIAMVQSRAMQLAPDRVEPIEAEELLRLAKRDQLRVLEKLTVLATEVFDWMRAQGMDPVPGVSTLPPLVTEADRKRAEQG
;
A
#
# COMPACT_ATOMS: atom_id res chain seq x y z
N MET A 1 23.12 -58.54 -1.10
CA MET A 1 22.64 -57.48 -0.19
C MET A 1 21.85 -56.52 -1.05
N PRO A 2 20.55 -56.26 -0.77
CA PRO A 2 19.82 -55.22 -1.48
C PRO A 2 20.11 -53.85 -0.84
N ASP A 3 20.27 -52.83 -1.67
CA ASP A 3 20.47 -51.43 -1.28
C ASP A 3 19.26 -50.90 -0.48
N PRO A 4 19.46 -50.04 0.54
CA PRO A 4 18.37 -49.37 1.20
C PRO A 4 17.81 -48.30 0.26
N ILE A 5 16.50 -48.36 0.04
CA ILE A 5 15.70 -47.31 -0.62
C ILE A 5 15.86 -46.04 0.23
N GLU A 6 16.48 -45.00 -0.34
CA GLU A 6 16.44 -43.66 0.23
C GLU A 6 14.98 -43.21 0.28
N ASP A 7 14.44 -43.09 1.49
CA ASP A 7 13.16 -42.45 1.75
C ASP A 7 13.24 -41.00 1.24
N PRO A 8 12.37 -40.54 0.32
CA PRO A 8 12.36 -39.15 -0.07
C PRO A 8 11.97 -38.36 1.17
N ARG A 9 12.93 -37.62 1.74
CA ARG A 9 12.65 -36.63 2.78
C ARG A 9 11.58 -35.70 2.21
N GLN A 10 10.35 -35.85 2.69
CA GLN A 10 9.24 -34.99 2.29
C GLN A 10 9.66 -33.55 2.57
N ASP A 11 9.46 -32.69 1.58
CA ASP A 11 9.75 -31.25 1.58
C ASP A 11 8.93 -30.50 2.65
N THR A 12 9.28 -30.68 3.93
CA THR A 12 8.69 -29.90 5.03
C THR A 12 8.91 -28.40 4.85
N THR A 13 9.94 -27.99 4.11
CA THR A 13 10.23 -26.60 3.79
C THR A 13 9.17 -25.98 2.87
N SER A 14 8.64 -26.73 1.90
CA SER A 14 7.61 -26.22 0.98
C SER A 14 6.25 -26.07 1.66
N GLU A 15 5.90 -26.95 2.59
CA GLU A 15 4.66 -26.85 3.37
C GLU A 15 4.69 -25.67 4.35
N LEU A 16 5.84 -25.38 4.95
CA LEU A 16 6.03 -24.23 5.84
C LEU A 16 5.95 -22.90 5.07
N LEU A 17 6.60 -22.80 3.91
CA LEU A 17 6.56 -21.61 3.05
C LEU A 17 5.14 -21.31 2.55
N GLY A 18 4.37 -22.34 2.17
CA GLY A 18 2.98 -22.17 1.74
C GLY A 18 2.09 -21.63 2.86
N TRP A 19 2.26 -22.11 4.09
CA TRP A 19 1.49 -21.64 5.24
C TRP A 19 1.83 -20.20 5.65
N GLU A 20 3.11 -19.81 5.57
CA GLU A 20 3.53 -18.42 5.82
C GLU A 20 2.96 -17.46 4.77
N GLN A 21 2.95 -17.86 3.50
CA GLN A 21 2.34 -17.08 2.43
C GLN A 21 0.83 -16.93 2.62
N ASP A 22 0.10 -18.02 2.88
CA ASP A 22 -1.35 -17.98 3.11
C ASP A 22 -1.72 -17.06 4.28
N ARG A 23 -0.93 -17.10 5.37
CA ARG A 23 -1.14 -16.23 6.53
C ARG A 23 -0.89 -14.76 6.17
N TRP A 24 0.18 -14.49 5.43
CA TRP A 24 0.52 -13.14 5.00
C TRP A 24 -0.55 -12.55 4.09
N GLU A 25 -1.12 -13.37 3.18
CA GLU A 25 -2.15 -12.94 2.22
C GLU A 25 -3.46 -12.48 2.88
N ILE A 26 -3.74 -12.92 4.11
CA ILE A 26 -4.95 -12.54 4.86
C ILE A 26 -4.71 -11.55 6.01
N ASP A 27 -3.44 -11.35 6.39
CA ASP A 27 -3.09 -10.49 7.52
C ASP A 27 -3.13 -9.02 7.11
N ARG A 28 -4.09 -8.28 7.68
CA ARG A 28 -4.33 -6.87 7.36
C ARG A 28 -3.32 -5.91 8.00
N THR A 29 -2.36 -6.41 8.76
CA THR A 29 -1.37 -5.61 9.48
C THR A 29 0.03 -5.69 8.89
N VAL A 30 0.25 -6.49 7.85
CA VAL A 30 1.57 -6.67 7.21
C VAL A 30 2.21 -5.36 6.71
N TRP A 31 1.39 -4.37 6.36
CA TRP A 31 1.85 -3.04 5.95
C TRP A 31 2.54 -2.25 7.05
N GLN A 32 2.36 -2.63 8.32
CA GLN A 32 3.01 -2.01 9.48
C GLN A 32 4.51 -2.36 9.55
N HIS A 33 5.00 -3.14 8.59
CA HIS A 33 6.38 -3.58 8.47
C HIS A 33 6.91 -3.29 7.05
N PRO A 34 7.00 -2.00 6.64
CA PRO A 34 7.26 -1.59 5.26
C PRO A 34 8.55 -2.18 4.67
N HIS A 35 9.57 -2.32 5.52
CA HIS A 35 10.93 -2.74 5.16
C HIS A 35 11.24 -4.21 5.50
N GLU A 36 10.29 -4.95 6.08
CA GLU A 36 10.49 -6.38 6.35
C GLU A 36 10.31 -7.21 5.07
N GLN A 37 11.07 -8.29 4.94
CA GLN A 37 10.91 -9.19 3.80
C GLN A 37 9.55 -9.88 3.85
N THR A 38 8.82 -9.78 2.75
CA THR A 38 7.60 -10.56 2.52
C THR A 38 7.96 -12.02 2.21
N PRO A 39 6.98 -12.96 2.28
CA PRO A 39 7.18 -14.34 1.82
C PRO A 39 7.62 -14.47 0.35
N TYR A 40 7.52 -13.40 -0.44
CA TYR A 40 7.94 -13.36 -1.84
C TYR A 40 9.38 -12.90 -2.04
N GLY A 41 10.13 -12.61 -0.96
CA GLY A 41 11.56 -12.33 -0.99
C GLY A 41 11.96 -10.87 -1.22
N THR A 42 11.00 -9.95 -1.26
CA THR A 42 11.22 -8.49 -1.31
C THR A 42 10.46 -7.81 -0.18
N SER A 43 10.85 -6.60 0.23
CA SER A 43 10.02 -5.76 1.09
C SER A 43 8.84 -5.16 0.32
N LEU A 44 7.87 -4.56 1.03
CA LEU A 44 6.74 -3.89 0.39
C LEU A 44 7.17 -2.62 -0.35
N VAL A 45 8.10 -1.85 0.23
CA VAL A 45 8.67 -0.66 -0.41
C VAL A 45 9.47 -1.06 -1.65
N GLU A 46 10.34 -2.06 -1.55
CA GLU A 46 11.13 -2.56 -2.69
C GLU A 46 10.23 -3.08 -3.82
N ALA A 47 9.14 -3.79 -3.49
CA ALA A 47 8.19 -4.28 -4.48
C ALA A 47 7.45 -3.16 -5.20
N PHE A 48 7.15 -2.06 -4.51
CA PHE A 48 6.52 -0.88 -5.09
C PHE A 48 7.48 -0.09 -5.99
N GLU A 49 8.70 0.19 -5.52
CA GLU A 49 9.75 0.88 -6.29
C GLU A 49 10.13 0.08 -7.55
N ALA A 50 10.20 -1.24 -7.46
CA ALA A 50 10.48 -2.09 -8.61
C ALA A 50 9.36 -2.06 -9.67
N ALA A 51 8.11 -1.81 -9.24
CA ALA A 51 6.96 -1.68 -10.13
C ALA A 51 6.84 -0.29 -10.76
N HIS A 52 7.44 0.74 -10.14
CA HIS A 52 7.39 2.14 -10.58
C HIS A 52 8.81 2.72 -10.61
N PRO A 53 9.61 2.42 -11.65
CA PRO A 53 11.00 2.85 -11.71
C PRO A 53 11.15 4.38 -11.74
N ASP A 54 12.34 4.84 -11.34
CA ASP A 54 12.72 6.26 -11.22
C ASP A 54 12.16 7.15 -12.36
N GLY A 55 11.33 8.13 -11.97
CA GLY A 55 10.75 9.13 -12.86
C GLY A 55 9.25 8.98 -13.12
N GLU A 56 8.66 7.85 -12.73
CA GLU A 56 7.20 7.70 -12.70
C GLU A 56 6.62 8.39 -11.46
N VAL A 57 5.65 9.28 -11.70
CA VAL A 57 4.91 9.95 -10.62
C VAL A 57 3.68 9.11 -10.33
N THR A 58 3.55 8.60 -9.12
CA THR A 58 2.41 7.80 -8.69
C THR A 58 1.34 8.68 -8.05
N VAL A 59 0.16 8.12 -7.82
CA VAL A 59 -0.90 8.81 -7.07
C VAL A 59 -0.48 9.13 -5.61
N ILE A 60 0.45 8.37 -5.03
CA ILE A 60 1.02 8.64 -3.71
C ILE A 60 1.87 9.92 -3.76
N ASP A 61 2.76 10.02 -4.75
CA ASP A 61 3.60 11.21 -4.96
C ASP A 61 2.75 12.47 -5.19
N LEU A 62 1.68 12.35 -5.99
CA LEU A 62 0.75 13.46 -6.20
C LEU A 62 0.08 13.91 -4.91
N MET A 63 -0.30 12.98 -4.05
CA MET A 63 -0.87 13.29 -2.75
C MET A 63 0.16 13.99 -1.85
N LEU A 64 1.37 13.45 -1.73
CA LEU A 64 2.42 13.99 -0.87
C LEU A 64 2.92 15.36 -1.37
N GLY A 65 2.77 15.64 -2.67
CA GLY A 65 3.07 16.94 -3.26
C GLY A 65 2.03 18.05 -2.98
N LEU A 66 0.88 17.76 -2.36
CA LEU A 66 -0.09 18.80 -2.00
C LEU A 66 0.38 19.57 -0.77
N ASP A 67 0.07 20.87 -0.70
CA ASP A 67 0.47 21.78 0.39
C ASP A 67 0.22 21.22 1.80
N GLN A 68 -0.88 20.48 1.97
CA GLN A 68 -1.27 19.90 3.26
C GLN A 68 -0.42 18.69 3.70
N TYR A 69 0.40 18.14 2.81
CA TYR A 69 1.32 17.02 3.05
C TYR A 69 2.78 17.43 2.83
N GLN A 70 3.07 18.70 2.56
CA GLN A 70 4.41 19.17 2.19
C GLN A 70 5.50 18.83 3.23
N ASP A 71 5.13 18.75 4.51
CA ASP A 71 6.04 18.41 5.61
C ASP A 71 5.91 16.94 6.05
N ALA A 72 5.24 16.09 5.27
CA ALA A 72 5.11 14.67 5.57
C ALA A 72 6.48 14.01 5.75
N SER A 73 6.60 13.20 6.80
CA SER A 73 7.82 12.43 7.06
C SER A 73 8.04 11.34 6.00
N GLN A 74 9.30 10.98 5.74
CA GLN A 74 9.63 9.82 4.90
C GLN A 74 8.97 8.54 5.43
N ASP A 75 8.95 8.36 6.75
CA ASP A 75 8.30 7.19 7.35
C ASP A 75 6.82 7.11 6.94
N PHE A 76 6.11 8.25 6.90
CA PHE A 76 4.70 8.27 6.48
C PHE A 76 4.51 7.84 5.03
N GLU A 77 5.41 8.25 4.13
CA GLU A 77 5.46 7.79 2.76
C GLU A 77 5.69 6.27 2.69
N ASP A 78 6.71 5.75 3.37
CA ASP A 78 7.05 4.33 3.38
C ASP A 78 5.89 3.46 3.89
N TYR A 79 5.21 3.88 4.96
CA TYR A 79 4.03 3.17 5.48
C TYR A 79 2.82 3.26 4.53
N LEU A 80 2.64 4.38 3.83
CA LEU A 80 1.58 4.53 2.85
C LEU A 80 1.84 3.65 1.62
N ILE A 81 3.07 3.60 1.13
CA ILE A 81 3.53 2.67 0.10
C ILE A 81 3.24 1.24 0.53
N ALA A 82 3.64 0.85 1.74
CA ALA A 82 3.41 -0.48 2.25
C ALA A 82 1.92 -0.84 2.39
N MET A 83 1.08 0.12 2.80
CA MET A 83 -0.37 -0.06 2.84
C MET A 83 -0.94 -0.29 1.44
N VAL A 84 -0.59 0.54 0.46
CA VAL A 84 -1.10 0.38 -0.91
C VAL A 84 -0.60 -0.92 -1.53
N GLN A 85 0.70 -1.22 -1.41
CA GLN A 85 1.33 -2.39 -2.00
C GLN A 85 0.81 -3.70 -1.39
N SER A 86 0.68 -3.78 -0.06
CA SER A 86 0.15 -4.98 0.60
C SER A 86 -1.29 -5.27 0.15
N ARG A 87 -2.15 -4.25 0.07
CA ARG A 87 -3.54 -4.42 -0.40
C ARG A 87 -3.62 -4.85 -1.85
N ALA A 88 -2.70 -4.37 -2.70
CA ALA A 88 -2.59 -4.81 -4.08
C ALA A 88 -2.19 -6.30 -4.15
N MET A 89 -1.14 -6.71 -3.44
CA MET A 89 -0.64 -8.09 -3.40
C MET A 89 -1.66 -9.07 -2.81
N GLN A 90 -2.40 -8.66 -1.78
CA GLN A 90 -3.46 -9.45 -1.14
C GLN A 90 -4.77 -9.49 -1.95
N LEU A 91 -4.82 -8.82 -3.12
CA LEU A 91 -6.03 -8.66 -3.94
C LEU A 91 -7.22 -8.11 -3.13
N ALA A 92 -6.95 -7.26 -2.15
CA ALA A 92 -7.95 -6.77 -1.22
C ALA A 92 -9.05 -5.98 -1.97
N PRO A 93 -10.32 -6.03 -1.53
CA PRO A 93 -11.42 -5.35 -2.22
C PRO A 93 -11.34 -3.81 -2.13
N ASP A 94 -10.70 -3.31 -1.08
CA ASP A 94 -10.44 -1.90 -0.80
C ASP A 94 -9.14 -1.39 -1.44
N ARG A 95 -8.40 -2.24 -2.17
CA ARG A 95 -7.14 -1.83 -2.82
C ARG A 95 -7.34 -0.60 -3.69
N VAL A 96 -6.34 0.27 -3.63
CA VAL A 96 -6.05 1.28 -4.64
C VAL A 96 -5.11 0.60 -5.62
N GLU A 97 -5.47 0.57 -6.91
CA GLU A 97 -4.49 0.16 -7.91
C GLU A 97 -3.36 1.20 -7.88
N PRO A 98 -2.09 0.77 -7.77
CA PRO A 98 -0.98 1.68 -7.89
C PRO A 98 -0.94 2.12 -9.37
N ILE A 99 -1.65 3.22 -9.64
CA ILE A 99 -1.85 3.78 -10.97
C ILE A 99 -0.90 4.99 -11.07
N GLU A 100 -0.22 5.11 -12.19
CA GLU A 100 0.56 6.31 -12.51
C GLU A 100 -0.34 7.56 -12.56
N ALA A 101 0.20 8.71 -12.16
CA ALA A 101 -0.48 10.00 -12.20
C ALA A 101 -1.14 10.28 -13.57
N GLU A 102 -0.45 9.95 -14.66
CA GLU A 102 -0.98 10.15 -16.01
C GLU A 102 -2.18 9.26 -16.32
N GLU A 103 -2.14 8.01 -15.87
CA GLU A 103 -3.21 7.06 -16.06
C GLU A 103 -4.46 7.45 -15.26
N LEU A 104 -4.27 7.93 -14.03
CA LEU A 104 -5.36 8.50 -13.24
C LEU A 104 -6.08 9.61 -14.03
N LEU A 105 -5.34 10.55 -14.63
CA LEU A 105 -5.91 11.66 -15.39
C LEU A 105 -6.67 11.22 -16.65
N ARG A 106 -6.41 10.01 -17.18
CA ARG A 106 -7.13 9.44 -18.33
C ARG A 106 -8.46 8.78 -17.94
N LEU A 107 -8.68 8.49 -16.66
CA LEU A 107 -9.94 7.92 -16.18
C LEU A 107 -11.09 8.91 -16.26
N ALA A 108 -12.32 8.41 -16.25
CA ALA A 108 -13.50 9.25 -16.06
C ALA A 108 -13.45 9.93 -14.68
N LYS A 109 -13.93 11.17 -14.57
CA LYS A 109 -13.90 11.94 -13.31
C LYS A 109 -14.45 11.18 -12.10
N ARG A 110 -15.51 10.39 -12.30
CA ARG A 110 -16.11 9.56 -11.23
C ARG A 110 -15.14 8.49 -10.73
N ASP A 111 -14.36 7.89 -11.62
CA ASP A 111 -13.39 6.86 -11.26
C ASP A 111 -12.13 7.48 -10.65
N GLN A 112 -11.69 8.65 -11.13
CA GLN A 112 -10.63 9.45 -10.48
C GLN A 112 -10.97 9.72 -9.01
N LEU A 113 -12.17 10.22 -8.75
CA LEU A 113 -12.61 10.51 -7.38
C LEU A 113 -12.67 9.25 -6.53
N ARG A 114 -13.14 8.12 -7.08
CA ARG A 114 -13.17 6.85 -6.34
C ARG A 114 -11.76 6.40 -5.92
N VAL A 115 -10.76 6.57 -6.79
CA VAL A 115 -9.36 6.27 -6.46
C VAL A 115 -8.86 7.18 -5.34
N LEU A 116 -9.06 8.49 -5.46
CA LEU A 116 -8.63 9.46 -4.45
C LEU A 116 -9.34 9.30 -3.10
N GLU A 117 -10.62 8.92 -3.10
CA GLU A 117 -11.37 8.60 -1.87
C GLU A 117 -10.81 7.37 -1.18
N LYS A 118 -10.52 6.30 -1.92
CA LYS A 118 -9.86 5.11 -1.36
C LYS A 118 -8.47 5.44 -0.80
N LEU A 119 -7.67 6.20 -1.54
CA LEU A 119 -6.35 6.63 -1.08
C LEU A 119 -6.44 7.47 0.20
N THR A 120 -7.43 8.36 0.29
CA THR A 120 -7.70 9.14 1.52
C THR A 120 -7.97 8.22 2.72
N VAL A 121 -8.76 7.15 2.53
CA VAL A 121 -9.05 6.19 3.61
C VAL A 121 -7.78 5.49 4.06
N LEU A 122 -6.97 4.97 3.13
CA LEU A 122 -5.71 4.28 3.44
C LEU A 122 -4.71 5.21 4.13
N ALA A 123 -4.54 6.43 3.63
CA ALA A 123 -3.68 7.43 4.24
C ALA A 123 -4.12 7.81 5.66
N THR A 124 -5.43 7.91 5.89
CA THR A 124 -5.99 8.17 7.23
C THR A 124 -5.68 7.01 8.18
N GLU A 125 -5.83 5.76 7.73
CA GLU A 125 -5.52 4.57 8.53
C GLU A 125 -4.04 4.54 8.93
N VAL A 126 -3.13 4.81 7.99
CA VAL A 126 -1.69 4.91 8.24
C VAL A 126 -1.37 6.03 9.23
N PHE A 127 -1.93 7.22 9.00
CA PHE A 127 -1.70 8.39 9.84
C PHE A 127 -2.16 8.16 11.29
N ASP A 128 -3.37 7.67 11.47
CA ASP A 128 -3.94 7.40 12.79
C ASP A 128 -3.13 6.34 13.54
N TRP A 129 -2.71 5.29 12.84
CA TRP A 129 -1.86 4.25 13.41
C TRP A 129 -0.48 4.79 13.82
N MET A 130 0.20 5.53 12.95
CA MET A 130 1.51 6.13 13.25
C MET A 130 1.42 7.05 14.46
N ARG A 131 0.38 7.89 14.54
CA ARG A 131 0.13 8.72 15.72
C ARG A 131 -0.13 7.89 16.97
N ALA A 132 -0.84 6.77 16.88
CA ALA A 132 -1.05 5.86 17.99
C ALA A 132 0.27 5.19 18.47
N GLN A 133 1.25 5.03 17.58
CA GLN A 133 2.62 4.60 17.94
C GLN A 133 3.48 5.73 18.52
N GLY A 134 2.97 6.96 18.60
CA GLY A 134 3.72 8.13 19.08
C GLY A 134 4.61 8.78 18.02
N MET A 135 4.42 8.46 16.74
CA MET A 135 5.09 9.10 15.61
C MET A 135 4.37 10.39 15.19
N ASP A 136 5.06 11.23 14.41
CA ASP A 136 4.53 12.49 13.88
C ASP A 136 4.54 12.46 12.33
N PRO A 137 3.57 11.76 11.70
CA PRO A 137 3.57 11.51 10.26
C PRO A 137 3.53 12.78 9.41
N VAL A 138 2.77 13.79 9.86
CA VAL A 138 2.71 15.13 9.26
C VAL A 138 2.77 16.16 10.40
N PRO A 139 3.88 16.88 10.57
CA PRO A 139 4.11 17.77 11.69
C PRO A 139 3.01 18.83 11.87
N GLY A 140 2.51 18.96 13.09
CA GLY A 140 1.50 19.96 13.44
C GLY A 140 0.09 19.66 12.94
N VAL A 141 -0.12 18.54 12.23
CA VAL A 141 -1.44 18.12 11.75
C VAL A 141 -2.05 17.14 12.74
N SER A 142 -3.26 17.42 13.22
CA SER A 142 -4.01 16.53 14.12
C SER A 142 -4.88 15.50 13.41
N THR A 143 -5.29 15.80 12.18
CA THR A 143 -6.17 14.99 11.33
C THR A 143 -5.83 15.25 9.88
N LEU A 144 -5.72 14.20 9.06
CA LEU A 144 -5.46 14.39 7.64
C LEU A 144 -6.64 15.07 6.93
N PRO A 145 -6.39 16.16 6.17
CA PRO A 145 -7.42 16.72 5.30
C PRO A 145 -7.70 15.76 4.14
N PRO A 146 -8.97 15.56 3.76
CA PRO A 146 -9.32 14.62 2.70
C PRO A 146 -8.79 15.10 1.34
N LEU A 147 -8.38 14.16 0.47
CA LEU A 147 -7.98 14.50 -0.92
C LEU A 147 -9.16 14.96 -1.78
N VAL A 148 -10.36 14.49 -1.44
CA VAL A 148 -11.60 14.81 -2.16
C VAL A 148 -12.51 15.62 -1.24
N THR A 149 -12.85 16.84 -1.67
CA THR A 149 -13.80 17.67 -0.92
C THR A 149 -15.25 17.32 -1.27
N GLU A 150 -16.18 17.71 -0.41
CA GLU A 150 -17.61 17.57 -0.66
C GLU A 150 -18.06 18.33 -1.93
N ALA A 151 -17.36 19.41 -2.30
CA ALA A 151 -17.63 20.14 -3.54
C ALA A 151 -17.23 19.33 -4.79
N ASP A 152 -16.15 18.57 -4.71
CA ASP A 152 -15.68 17.71 -5.81
C ASP A 152 -16.65 16.55 -6.06
N ARG A 153 -17.18 15.94 -4.97
CA ARG A 153 -18.24 14.93 -5.06
C ARG A 153 -19.47 15.46 -5.77
N LYS A 154 -19.98 16.62 -5.34
CA LYS A 154 -21.17 17.26 -5.94
C LYS A 154 -20.97 17.59 -7.41
N ARG A 155 -19.77 18.01 -7.81
CA ARG A 155 -19.46 18.30 -9.22
C ARG A 155 -19.43 17.04 -10.09
N ALA A 156 -18.99 15.90 -9.56
CA ALA A 156 -18.97 14.65 -10.31
C ALA A 156 -20.31 13.90 -10.34
N GLU A 157 -21.21 14.18 -9.40
CA GLU A 157 -22.60 13.69 -9.47
C GLU A 157 -23.44 14.45 -10.50
N GLN A 158 -23.09 15.71 -10.76
CA GLN A 158 -23.78 16.61 -11.70
C GLN A 158 -23.25 16.53 -13.14
N GLY A 159 -22.14 15.84 -13.37
CA GLY A 159 -21.52 15.60 -14.69
C GLY A 159 -21.72 14.18 -15.19
#